data_AF-A0AA35TZ54-F1
#
_entry.id   AF-A0AA35TZ54-F1
#
_cell.length_a   1.000
_cell.length_b   1.000
_cell.length_c   1.000
_cell.angle_alpha   90.00
_cell.angle_beta   90.00
_cell.angle_gamma   90.00
#
_symmetry.space_group_name_H-M   'P 1'
#
loop_
_entity.id
_entity.type
_entity.pdbx_description
1 polymer ?
#
loop_
_entity_poly.entity_id
_entity_poly.type
_entity_poly.pdbx_seq_one_letter_code
_entity_poly.pdbx_strand_id
1 'polypeptide(L)'
;MADHVWTIINEKATFRLRSGAIFPTVNPATGEKIIGVAEGDKTDVDIAVAAAEQAGKLGSIWRTIDASGRGRLLYKLADLIERDRQYLGRLETPDNGKPYSVAYSVDLDLTIKCYRYFAV
;
A
#
# COMPACT_ATOMS: atom_id res chain seq x y z
N MET A 1 -0.81 6.38 -19.96
CA MET A 1 -0.54 5.77 -18.64
C MET A 1 0.40 6.72 -17.92
N ALA A 2 0.14 7.06 -16.66
CA ALA A 2 1.03 7.98 -15.93
C ALA A 2 2.44 7.37 -15.86
N ASP A 3 3.45 8.19 -16.10
CA ASP A 3 4.89 7.90 -16.07
C ASP A 3 5.44 7.67 -14.66
N HIS A 4 4.58 7.82 -13.64
CA HIS A 4 4.88 7.63 -12.24
C HIS A 4 3.66 7.20 -11.41
N VAL A 5 3.92 6.52 -10.29
CA VAL A 5 2.92 6.18 -9.25
C VAL A 5 3.00 7.16 -8.08
N TRP A 6 1.83 7.45 -7.51
CA TRP A 6 1.63 8.49 -6.49
C TRP A 6 1.64 7.94 -5.06
N THR A 7 2.01 8.79 -4.11
CA THR A 7 1.84 8.51 -2.68
C THR A 7 0.37 8.69 -2.26
N ILE A 8 -0.09 7.90 -1.30
CA ILE A 8 -1.43 7.99 -0.73
C ILE A 8 -1.34 8.65 0.65
N ILE A 9 -1.94 9.84 0.80
CA ILE A 9 -2.16 10.50 2.10
C ILE A 9 -3.64 10.92 2.16
N ASN A 10 -4.33 10.62 3.28
CA ASN A 10 -5.76 10.89 3.46
C ASN A 10 -6.64 10.33 2.33
N GLU A 11 -6.44 9.07 1.95
CA GLU A 11 -7.18 8.39 0.87
C GLU A 11 -7.01 9.02 -0.53
N LYS A 12 -6.20 10.08 -0.66
CA LYS A 12 -5.93 10.73 -1.94
C LYS A 12 -4.73 10.08 -2.61
N ALA A 13 -5.00 9.22 -3.59
CA ALA A 13 -4.03 8.62 -4.51
C ALA A 13 -3.41 9.61 -5.52
N THR A 14 -3.57 10.92 -5.29
CA THR A 14 -3.04 12.00 -6.13
C THR A 14 -2.30 13.03 -5.28
N PHE A 15 -1.80 12.64 -4.10
CA PHE A 15 -1.02 13.56 -3.27
C PHE A 15 0.28 13.87 -4.02
N ARG A 16 0.35 15.07 -4.60
CA ARG A 16 1.59 15.60 -5.16
C ARG A 16 2.50 15.91 -3.99
N LEU A 17 3.61 15.18 -3.92
CA LEU A 17 4.69 15.49 -3.01
C LEU A 17 5.18 16.92 -3.22
N ARG A 18 5.64 17.55 -2.15
CA ARG A 18 6.04 18.96 -2.17
C ARG A 18 7.20 19.23 -3.12
N SER A 19 8.17 18.32 -3.16
CA SER A 19 9.34 18.41 -4.04
C SER A 19 9.00 18.12 -5.51
N GLY A 20 7.99 17.28 -5.76
CA GLY A 20 7.71 16.71 -7.09
C GLY A 20 8.80 15.77 -7.61
N ALA A 21 9.78 15.42 -6.79
CA ALA A 21 10.87 14.53 -7.15
C ALA A 21 10.38 13.09 -7.36
N ILE A 22 11.08 12.37 -8.24
CA ILE A 22 10.80 10.96 -8.55
C ILE A 22 12.11 10.17 -8.59
N PHE A 23 12.06 8.91 -8.15
CA PHE A 23 13.16 7.96 -8.31
C PHE A 23 12.68 6.71 -9.07
N PRO A 24 13.56 6.02 -9.82
CA PRO A 24 13.16 4.82 -10.55
C PRO A 24 13.07 3.61 -9.62
N THR A 25 12.02 2.80 -9.78
CA THR A 25 12.12 1.37 -9.44
C THR A 25 12.61 0.58 -10.66
N VAL A 26 13.40 -0.46 -10.41
CA VAL A 26 14.13 -1.22 -11.44
C VAL A 26 13.86 -2.70 -11.27
N ASN A 27 13.72 -3.41 -12.38
CA ASN A 27 13.57 -4.85 -12.37
C ASN A 27 14.95 -5.50 -12.15
N PRO A 28 15.17 -6.22 -11.04
CA PRO A 28 16.48 -6.80 -10.74
C PRO A 28 16.89 -7.92 -11.69
N ALA A 29 15.94 -8.55 -12.40
CA ALA A 29 16.24 -9.61 -13.37
C ALA A 29 16.78 -9.06 -14.70
N THR A 30 16.43 -7.83 -15.08
CA THR A 30 16.81 -7.22 -16.37
C THR A 30 17.66 -5.96 -16.24
N GLY A 31 17.63 -5.31 -15.06
CA GLY A 31 18.20 -3.98 -14.83
C GLY A 31 17.37 -2.84 -15.42
N GLU A 32 16.24 -3.13 -16.05
CA GLU A 32 15.41 -2.14 -16.73
C GLU A 32 14.53 -1.36 -15.74
N LYS A 33 14.32 -0.08 -16.01
CA LYS A 33 13.37 0.75 -15.23
C LYS A 33 11.95 0.24 -15.43
N ILE A 34 11.23 0.02 -14.32
CA ILE A 34 9.81 -0.33 -14.32
C ILE A 34 8.97 0.94 -14.46
N ILE A 35 9.10 1.86 -13.48
CA ILE A 35 8.37 3.12 -13.43
C ILE A 35 9.08 4.14 -12.52
N GLY A 36 8.71 5.43 -12.60
CA GLY A 36 9.07 6.41 -11.58
C GLY A 36 8.15 6.31 -10.35
N VAL A 37 8.71 6.47 -9.16
CA VAL A 37 7.97 6.53 -7.89
C VAL A 37 8.22 7.89 -7.27
N ALA A 38 7.19 8.50 -6.72
CA ALA A 38 7.30 9.78 -6.04
C ALA A 38 8.28 9.70 -4.84
N GLU A 39 9.26 10.60 -4.79
CA GLU A 39 10.31 10.64 -3.76
C GLU A 39 9.90 11.52 -2.58
N GLY A 40 9.41 10.89 -1.51
CA GLY A 40 8.97 11.59 -0.29
C GLY A 40 10.12 12.25 0.47
N ASP A 41 9.93 13.51 0.85
CA ASP A 41 10.86 14.23 1.72
C ASP A 41 10.31 14.40 3.15
N LYS A 42 11.09 15.08 4.01
CA LYS A 42 10.69 15.37 5.39
C LYS A 42 9.31 16.04 5.48
N THR A 43 9.00 16.96 4.58
CA THR A 43 7.74 17.70 4.57
C THR A 43 6.56 16.78 4.29
N ASP A 44 6.72 15.84 3.36
CA ASP A 44 5.68 14.87 3.04
C ASP A 44 5.44 13.90 4.20
N VAL A 45 6.50 13.51 4.90
CA VAL A 45 6.41 12.73 6.15
C VAL A 45 5.67 13.53 7.23
N ASP A 46 6.00 14.80 7.44
CA ASP A 46 5.33 15.65 8.43
C ASP A 46 3.83 15.78 8.13
N ILE A 47 3.44 15.85 6.84
CA ILE A 47 2.04 15.88 6.42
C ILE A 47 1.34 14.53 6.68
N ALA A 48 2.01 13.41 6.38
CA ALA A 48 1.47 12.07 6.65
C ALA A 48 1.26 11.83 8.16
N VAL A 49 2.20 12.27 9.00
CA VAL A 49 2.09 12.20 10.46
C VAL A 49 0.93 13.05 10.95
N ALA A 50 0.83 14.31 10.52
CA ALA A 50 -0.28 15.17 10.89
C ALA A 50 -1.64 14.57 10.50
N ALA A 51 -1.74 13.95 9.32
CA ALA A 51 -2.94 13.24 8.87
C ALA A 51 -3.29 12.05 9.79
N ALA A 52 -2.30 11.21 10.13
CA ALA A 52 -2.48 10.08 11.04
C ALA A 52 -2.90 10.54 12.45
N GLU A 53 -2.33 11.64 12.96
CA GLU A 53 -2.72 12.23 14.23
C GLU A 53 -4.19 12.67 14.22
N GLN A 54 -4.67 13.33 13.15
CA GLN A 54 -6.09 13.70 13.05
C GLN A 54 -6.99 12.47 13.06
N ALA A 55 -6.62 11.40 12.33
CA ALA A 55 -7.36 10.14 12.34
C ALA A 55 -7.34 9.48 13.73
N GLY A 56 -6.29 9.71 14.54
CA GLY A 56 -6.15 9.19 15.90
C GLY A 56 -6.85 9.99 17.00
N LYS A 57 -7.32 11.22 16.73
CA LYS A 57 -7.97 12.08 17.74
C LYS A 57 -9.28 11.50 18.28
N LEU A 58 -9.54 11.73 19.56
CA LEU A 58 -10.83 11.39 20.18
C LEU A 58 -11.99 12.03 19.38
N GLY A 59 -13.03 11.23 19.11
CA GLY A 59 -14.18 11.66 18.30
C GLY A 59 -13.99 11.53 16.79
N SER A 60 -12.81 11.17 16.27
CA SER A 60 -12.62 10.88 14.85
C SER A 60 -13.42 9.64 14.41
N ILE A 61 -13.66 9.48 13.10
CA ILE A 61 -14.36 8.31 12.56
C ILE A 61 -13.63 7.02 12.97
N TRP A 62 -12.32 6.95 12.77
CA TRP A 62 -11.54 5.76 13.13
C TRP A 62 -11.60 5.42 14.62
N ARG A 63 -11.62 6.44 15.50
CA ARG A 63 -11.70 6.26 16.95
C ARG A 63 -13.10 5.93 17.46
N THR A 64 -14.14 6.24 16.68
CA THR A 64 -15.55 6.00 17.03
C THR A 64 -16.13 4.73 16.43
N ILE A 65 -15.48 4.15 15.41
CA ILE A 65 -15.82 2.80 14.93
C ILE A 65 -15.56 1.79 16.05
N ASP A 66 -16.55 0.93 16.29
CA ASP A 66 -16.45 -0.15 17.27
C ASP A 66 -15.42 -1.22 16.85
N ALA A 67 -15.00 -2.08 17.78
CA ALA A 67 -13.99 -3.10 17.49
C ALA A 67 -14.38 -4.03 16.33
N SER A 68 -15.64 -4.46 16.29
CA SER A 68 -16.15 -5.30 15.20
C SER A 68 -16.20 -4.56 13.86
N GLY A 69 -16.46 -3.25 13.89
CA GLY A 69 -16.38 -2.38 12.71
C GLY A 69 -15.00 -2.31 12.10
N ARG A 70 -13.95 -2.23 12.94
CA ARG A 70 -12.56 -2.31 12.45
C ARG A 70 -12.24 -3.70 11.90
N GLY A 71 -12.69 -4.76 12.57
CA GLY A 71 -12.57 -6.13 12.08
C GLY A 71 -13.19 -6.33 10.70
N ARG A 72 -14.41 -5.82 10.48
CA ARG A 72 -15.08 -5.85 9.16
C ARG A 72 -14.26 -5.18 8.05
N LEU A 73 -13.57 -4.07 8.35
CA LEU A 73 -12.71 -3.39 7.38
C LEU A 73 -11.48 -4.22 7.03
N LEU A 74 -10.87 -4.90 8.01
CA LEU A 74 -9.74 -5.80 7.79
C LEU A 74 -10.13 -7.04 6.98
N TYR A 75 -11.30 -7.64 7.25
CA TYR A 75 -11.83 -8.72 6.41
C TYR A 75 -12.04 -8.26 4.97
N LYS A 76 -12.67 -7.10 4.78
CA LYS A 76 -12.88 -6.55 3.44
C LYS A 76 -11.57 -6.29 2.70
N LEU A 77 -10.53 -5.82 3.41
CA LEU A 77 -9.20 -5.65 2.82
C LEU A 77 -8.61 -6.99 2.38
N ALA A 78 -8.71 -8.04 3.22
CA ALA A 78 -8.27 -9.38 2.85
C ALA A 78 -9.00 -9.90 1.60
N ASP A 79 -10.31 -9.68 1.49
CA ASP A 79 -11.10 -10.09 0.33
C ASP A 79 -10.71 -9.34 -0.95
N LEU A 80 -10.35 -8.05 -0.83
CA LEU A 80 -9.84 -7.27 -1.97
C LEU A 80 -8.46 -7.75 -2.42
N ILE A 81 -7.57 -8.07 -1.48
CA ILE A 81 -6.24 -8.64 -1.78
C ILE A 81 -6.40 -10.01 -2.45
N GLU A 82 -7.31 -10.85 -1.97
CA GLU A 82 -7.60 -12.16 -2.56
C GLU A 82 -8.18 -12.03 -3.97
N ARG A 83 -9.11 -11.10 -4.18
CA ARG A 83 -9.67 -10.77 -5.50
C ARG A 83 -8.57 -10.37 -6.49
N ASP A 84 -7.65 -9.50 -6.07
CA ASP A 84 -6.59 -8.95 -6.93
C ASP A 84 -5.27 -9.75 -6.86
N ARG A 85 -5.28 -10.94 -6.24
CA ARG A 85 -4.08 -11.73 -5.93
C ARG A 85 -3.18 -11.97 -7.13
N GLN A 86 -3.77 -12.28 -8.30
CA GLN A 86 -2.99 -12.50 -9.51
C GLN A 86 -2.27 -11.23 -9.98
N TYR A 87 -2.95 -10.08 -9.90
CA TYR A 87 -2.40 -8.79 -10.29
C TYR A 87 -1.27 -8.38 -9.33
N LEU A 88 -1.50 -8.47 -8.02
CA LEU A 88 -0.49 -8.15 -7.01
C LEU A 88 0.75 -9.04 -7.15
N GLY A 89 0.57 -10.33 -7.42
CA GLY A 89 1.71 -11.24 -7.62
C GLY A 89 2.53 -10.90 -8.87
N ARG A 90 1.86 -10.45 -9.95
CA ARG A 90 2.54 -10.01 -11.18
C ARG A 90 3.25 -8.68 -11.02
N LEU A 91 2.81 -7.84 -10.08
CA LEU A 91 3.47 -6.57 -9.74
C LEU A 91 4.71 -6.82 -8.86
N GLU A 92 4.61 -7.70 -7.88
CA GLU A 92 5.67 -8.02 -6.92
C GLU A 92 6.90 -8.68 -7.59
N THR A 93 6.68 -9.57 -8.55
CA THR A 93 7.77 -10.31 -9.23
C THR A 93 8.79 -9.41 -9.92
N PRO A 94 8.42 -8.50 -10.84
CA PRO A 94 9.38 -7.62 -11.48
C PRO A 94 9.96 -6.58 -10.51
N ASP A 95 9.24 -6.17 -9.46
CA ASP A 95 9.73 -5.14 -8.52
C ASP A 95 10.74 -5.71 -7.50
N ASN A 96 10.51 -6.93 -7.00
CA ASN A 96 11.37 -7.57 -6.01
C ASN A 96 12.34 -8.62 -6.58
N GLY A 97 12.00 -9.24 -7.71
CA GLY A 97 12.78 -10.31 -8.35
C GLY A 97 12.42 -11.74 -7.94
N LYS A 98 11.47 -11.93 -7.03
CA LYS A 98 11.04 -13.27 -6.59
C LYS A 98 10.21 -13.99 -7.66
N PRO A 99 10.31 -15.32 -7.78
CA PRO A 99 9.47 -16.08 -8.71
C PRO A 99 7.98 -15.84 -8.45
N TYR A 100 7.19 -15.70 -9.52
CA TYR A 100 5.75 -15.46 -9.43
C TYR A 100 5.01 -16.49 -8.57
N SER A 101 5.42 -17.76 -8.62
CA SER A 101 4.86 -18.82 -7.80
C SER A 101 5.03 -18.55 -6.30
N VAL A 102 6.15 -17.96 -5.88
CA VAL A 102 6.42 -17.59 -4.48
C VAL A 102 5.59 -16.36 -4.10
N ALA A 103 5.60 -15.30 -4.91
CA ALA A 103 4.78 -14.11 -4.67
C ALA A 103 3.28 -14.47 -4.54
N TYR A 104 2.79 -15.34 -5.43
CA TYR A 104 1.39 -15.73 -5.47
C TYR A 104 1.00 -16.69 -4.34
N SER A 105 1.75 -17.79 -4.17
CA SER A 105 1.33 -18.89 -3.29
C SER A 105 1.84 -18.77 -1.86
N VAL A 106 2.88 -17.96 -1.61
CA VAL A 106 3.45 -17.76 -0.27
C VAL A 106 3.11 -16.36 0.23
N ASP A 107 3.62 -15.33 -0.42
CA ASP A 107 3.56 -13.97 0.13
C ASP A 107 2.11 -13.47 0.25
N LEU A 108 1.36 -13.51 -0.84
CA LEU A 108 -0.03 -13.07 -0.81
C LEU A 108 -0.92 -13.98 0.04
N ASP A 109 -0.59 -15.27 0.15
CA ASP A 109 -1.30 -16.19 1.04
C ASP A 109 -1.15 -15.79 2.51
N LEU A 110 0.10 -15.52 2.91
CA LEU A 110 0.45 -15.07 4.24
C LEU A 110 -0.14 -13.69 4.53
N THR A 111 -0.11 -12.77 3.57
CA THR A 111 -0.73 -11.45 3.70
C THR A 111 -2.24 -11.55 3.94
N ILE A 112 -2.96 -12.34 3.13
CA ILE A 112 -4.41 -12.54 3.28
C ILE A 112 -4.72 -13.15 4.65
N LYS A 113 -3.97 -14.20 5.06
CA LYS A 113 -4.14 -14.85 6.37
C LYS A 113 -3.84 -13.90 7.53
N CYS A 114 -2.81 -13.06 7.41
CA CYS A 114 -2.45 -12.07 8.41
C CYS A 114 -3.60 -11.09 8.66
N TYR A 115 -4.17 -10.51 7.60
CA TYR A 115 -5.31 -9.61 7.73
C TYR A 115 -6.54 -10.31 8.33
N ARG A 116 -6.85 -11.54 7.90
CA ARG A 116 -7.95 -12.33 8.48
C ARG A 116 -7.73 -12.65 9.96
N TYR A 117 -6.50 -12.95 10.37
CA TYR A 117 -6.15 -13.25 11.76
C TYR A 117 -6.38 -12.05 12.68
N PHE A 118 -5.94 -10.85 12.27
CA PHE A 118 -6.10 -9.63 13.05
C PHE A 118 -7.48 -8.96 12.92
N ALA A 119 -8.39 -9.52 12.10
CA ALA A 119 -9.74 -9.00 11.92
C ALA A 119 -10.73 -9.45 13.02
N VAL A 120 -10.32 -10.37 13.89
CA VAL A 120 -11.12 -10.93 15.00
C VAL A 120 -11.10 -10.02 16.22
#